data_AF-A0A3B0TMA7-F1
#
_entry.id   AF-A0A3B0TMA7-F1
#
_cell.length_a   1.000
_cell.length_b   1.000
_cell.length_c   1.000
_cell.angle_alpha   90.00
_cell.angle_beta   90.00
_cell.angle_gamma   90.00
#
_symmetry.space_group_name_H-M   'P 1'
#
loop_
_entity.id
_entity.type
_entity.pdbx_description
1 polymer ?
#
loop_
_entity_poly.entity_id
_entity_poly.type
_entity_poly.pdbx_seq_one_letter_code
_entity_poly.pdbx_strand_id
1 'polypeptide(L)'
;MVFRLDENDSEFQQKFAGFLQKQQQTTAKVQQVVADILSEVKSEGDKALFELTKRFDNFDLTTKNLRISEQEIEHAYQLCDKEIIGALELAHDR
;
A
#
# COMPACT_ATOMS: atom_id res chain seq x y z
N MET A 1 22.65 -8.68 -1.63
CA MET A 1 23.69 -8.71 -0.57
C MET A 1 22.99 -8.42 0.75
N VAL A 2 23.17 -9.26 1.77
CA VAL A 2 22.43 -9.14 3.05
C VAL A 2 23.24 -8.26 4.00
N PHE A 3 22.59 -7.29 4.65
CA PHE A 3 23.23 -6.45 5.65
C PHE A 3 23.41 -7.25 6.94
N ARG A 4 24.65 -7.46 7.39
CA ARG A 4 24.99 -8.23 8.59
C ARG A 4 25.65 -7.32 9.62
N LEU A 5 25.20 -7.41 10.86
CA LEU A 5 25.81 -6.75 12.02
C LEU A 5 26.34 -7.83 12.97
N ASP A 6 27.46 -7.55 13.62
CA ASP A 6 28.07 -8.38 14.66
C ASP A 6 28.29 -7.50 15.89
N GLU A 7 27.76 -7.92 17.04
CA GLU A 7 27.85 -7.18 18.30
C GLU A 7 29.29 -7.08 18.82
N ASN A 8 30.17 -8.00 18.41
CA ASN A 8 31.57 -8.02 18.83
C ASN A 8 32.47 -7.09 18.02
N ASP A 9 31.95 -6.46 16.97
CA ASP A 9 32.67 -5.46 16.19
C ASP A 9 32.79 -4.15 17.01
N SER A 10 34.01 -3.60 17.11
CA SER A 10 34.25 -2.30 17.75
C SER A 10 33.44 -1.16 17.13
N GLU A 11 33.01 -1.30 15.87
CA GLU A 11 32.18 -0.34 15.16
C GLU A 11 30.68 -0.67 15.23
N PHE A 12 30.26 -1.72 15.95
CA PHE A 12 28.88 -2.18 16.00
C PHE A 12 27.89 -1.06 16.34
N GLN A 13 28.15 -0.29 17.39
CA GLN A 13 27.25 0.78 17.84
C GLN A 13 27.04 1.83 16.74
N GLN A 14 28.10 2.18 16.00
CA GLN A 14 28.03 3.13 14.89
C GLN A 14 27.28 2.55 13.69
N LYS A 15 27.57 1.29 13.31
CA LYS A 15 26.92 0.59 12.20
C LYS A 15 25.42 0.35 12.47
N PHE A 16 25.06 0.00 13.70
CA PHE A 16 23.68 -0.20 14.14
C PHE A 16 22.91 1.12 14.20
N ALA A 17 23.47 2.18 14.77
CA ALA A 17 22.83 3.50 14.78
C ALA A 17 22.60 4.02 13.35
N GLY A 18 23.57 3.86 12.45
CA GLY A 18 23.43 4.22 11.03
C GLY A 18 22.35 3.39 10.30
N PHE A 19 22.18 2.12 10.66
CA PHE A 19 21.10 1.28 10.14
C PHE A 19 19.71 1.77 10.58
N LEU A 20 19.55 2.07 11.87
CA LEU A 20 18.28 2.59 12.40
C LEU A 20 17.92 3.97 11.80
N GLN A 21 18.90 4.86 11.63
CA GLN A 21 18.66 6.18 11.04
C GLN A 21 18.21 6.11 9.58
N LYS A 22 18.72 5.15 8.79
CA LYS A 22 18.26 4.93 7.41
C LYS A 22 16.77 4.60 7.34
N GLN A 23 16.24 3.87 8.32
CA GLN A 23 14.81 3.56 8.39
C GLN A 23 13.97 4.82 8.65
N GLN A 24 14.45 5.71 9.53
CA GLN A 24 13.74 6.93 9.91
C GLN A 24 13.68 7.99 8.80
N GLN A 25 14.72 8.10 7.97
CA GLN A 25 14.76 9.11 6.89
C GLN A 25 13.74 8.86 5.77
N THR A 26 13.40 7.60 5.49
CA THR A 26 12.36 7.25 4.51
C THR A 26 10.98 7.71 4.99
N THR A 27 10.71 7.61 6.30
CA THR A 27 9.42 7.97 6.90
C THR A 27 9.09 9.45 6.71
N ALA A 28 10.06 10.35 6.92
CA ALA A 28 9.82 11.80 6.83
C ALA A 28 9.44 12.26 5.42
N LYS A 29 10.06 11.69 4.37
CA LYS A 29 9.73 12.03 2.98
C LYS A 29 8.33 11.56 2.59
N VAL A 30 7.96 10.35 3.01
CA VAL A 30 6.62 9.81 2.76
C VAL A 30 5.56 10.62 3.51
N GLN A 31 5.86 11.07 4.73
CA GLN A 31 4.94 11.87 5.53
C GLN A 31 4.50 13.16 4.82
N GLN A 32 5.42 13.88 4.19
CA GLN A 32 5.06 15.10 3.44
C GLN A 32 4.16 14.79 2.25
N VAL A 33 4.50 13.75 1.46
CA VAL A 33 3.68 13.35 0.29
C VAL A 33 2.27 12.97 0.70
N VAL A 34 2.12 12.23 1.81
CA VAL A 34 0.79 11.86 2.33
C VAL A 34 0.02 13.08 2.82
N ALA A 35 0.68 14.03 3.49
CA ALA A 35 0.05 15.27 3.94
C ALA A 35 -0.48 16.09 2.75
N ASP A 36 0.28 16.15 1.65
CA ASP A 36 -0.13 16.85 0.43
C ASP A 36 -1.33 16.15 -0.23
N ILE A 37 -1.30 14.81 -0.37
CA ILE A 37 -2.44 14.01 -0.87
C ILE A 37 -3.70 14.26 -0.05
N LEU A 38 -3.60 14.21 1.28
CA LEU A 38 -4.75 14.45 2.17
C LEU A 38 -5.30 15.87 2.01
N SER A 39 -4.43 16.86 1.87
CA SER A 39 -4.84 18.24 1.64
C SER A 39 -5.57 18.40 0.31
N GLU A 40 -5.02 17.84 -0.78
CA GLU A 40 -5.61 17.88 -2.13
C GLU A 40 -6.99 17.21 -2.16
N VAL A 41 -7.11 16.00 -1.60
CA VAL A 41 -8.40 15.28 -1.55
C VAL A 41 -9.41 16.05 -0.69
N LYS A 42 -9.00 16.67 0.41
CA LYS A 42 -9.89 17.48 1.24
C LYS A 42 -10.39 18.73 0.53
N SER A 43 -9.55 19.39 -0.29
CA SER A 43 -9.94 20.61 -1.01
C SER A 43 -10.70 20.35 -2.31
N GLU A 44 -10.34 19.29 -3.04
CA GLU A 44 -10.84 19.04 -4.41
C GLU A 44 -11.72 17.79 -4.55
N GLY A 45 -11.83 16.96 -3.51
CA GLY A 45 -12.71 15.79 -3.48
C GLY A 45 -12.40 14.79 -4.60
N ASP A 46 -13.44 14.32 -5.29
CA ASP A 46 -13.36 13.30 -6.35
C ASP A 46 -12.40 13.68 -7.48
N LYS A 47 -12.24 14.98 -7.78
CA LYS A 47 -11.30 15.43 -8.80
C LYS A 47 -9.86 15.03 -8.44
N ALA A 48 -9.43 15.35 -7.21
CA ALA A 48 -8.11 14.95 -6.73
C ALA A 48 -8.00 13.43 -6.68
N LEU A 49 -9.05 12.73 -6.22
CA LEU A 49 -9.05 11.27 -6.19
C LEU A 49 -8.80 10.65 -7.57
N PHE A 50 -9.46 11.14 -8.63
CA PHE A 50 -9.29 10.62 -9.98
C PHE A 50 -7.88 10.89 -10.54
N GLU A 51 -7.36 12.10 -10.35
CA GLU A 51 -6.01 12.46 -10.79
C GLU A 51 -4.93 11.65 -10.06
N LEU A 52 -5.07 11.48 -8.75
CA LEU A 52 -4.12 10.71 -7.93
C LEU A 52 -4.19 9.22 -8.27
N THR A 53 -5.38 8.66 -8.50
CA THR A 53 -5.55 7.26 -8.94
C THR A 53 -4.91 7.05 -10.31
N LYS A 54 -5.12 7.97 -11.26
CA LYS A 54 -4.45 7.92 -12.56
C LYS A 54 -2.93 7.98 -12.42
N ARG A 55 -2.42 8.82 -11.54
CA ARG A 55 -0.98 9.01 -11.32
C ARG A 55 -0.31 7.80 -10.68
N PHE A 56 -0.91 7.24 -9.64
CA PHE A 56 -0.28 6.20 -8.81
C PHE A 56 -0.63 4.78 -9.26
N ASP A 57 -1.86 4.57 -9.75
CA ASP A 57 -2.37 3.26 -10.12
C ASP A 57 -2.48 3.07 -11.64
N ASN A 58 -2.23 4.13 -12.42
CA ASN A 58 -2.39 4.14 -13.87
C ASN A 58 -3.80 3.69 -14.31
N PHE A 59 -4.81 4.08 -13.54
CA PHE A 59 -6.21 3.71 -13.75
C PHE A 59 -7.08 4.95 -13.95
N ASP A 60 -7.90 4.96 -15.01
CA ASP A 60 -8.86 6.03 -15.31
C ASP A 60 -10.13 5.86 -14.45
N LEU A 61 -10.08 6.42 -13.24
CA LEU A 61 -11.18 6.44 -12.29
C LEU A 61 -12.21 7.53 -12.66
N THR A 62 -13.48 7.22 -12.47
CA THR A 62 -14.64 8.09 -12.73
C THR A 62 -15.72 7.82 -11.70
N THR A 63 -16.73 8.69 -11.63
CA THR A 63 -17.88 8.47 -10.74
C THR A 63 -18.65 7.18 -11.04
N LYS A 64 -18.50 6.61 -12.24
CA LYS A 64 -19.22 5.39 -12.68
C LYS A 64 -18.52 4.10 -12.27
N ASN A 65 -17.20 4.12 -12.07
CA ASN A 65 -16.40 2.93 -11.73
C ASN A 65 -15.69 3.07 -10.37
N LEU A 66 -15.98 4.13 -9.62
CA LEU A 66 -15.46 4.34 -8.26
C LEU A 66 -15.90 3.23 -7.31
N ARG A 67 -17.15 2.77 -7.44
CA ARG A 67 -17.71 1.68 -6.64
C ARG A 67 -17.77 0.42 -7.49
N ILE A 68 -17.15 -0.64 -7.02
CA ILE A 68 -17.33 -1.99 -7.58
C ILE A 68 -18.76 -2.44 -7.25
N SER A 69 -19.50 -2.83 -8.28
CA SER A 69 -20.88 -3.30 -8.17
C SER A 69 -20.96 -4.72 -7.62
N GLU A 70 -22.11 -5.07 -7.04
CA GLU A 70 -22.38 -6.44 -6.58
C GLU A 70 -22.30 -7.44 -7.74
N GLN A 71 -22.73 -7.03 -8.94
CA GLN A 71 -22.65 -7.86 -10.13
C GLN A 71 -21.20 -8.15 -10.54
N GLU A 72 -20.31 -7.17 -10.46
CA GLU A 72 -18.88 -7.37 -10.74
C GLU A 72 -18.23 -8.32 -9.73
N ILE A 73 -18.61 -8.20 -8.45
CA ILE A 73 -18.12 -9.09 -7.39
C ILE A 73 -18.59 -10.53 -7.61
N GLU A 74 -19.90 -10.73 -7.84
CA GLU A 74 -20.50 -12.04 -8.10
C GLU A 74 -19.87 -12.69 -9.34
N HIS A 75 -19.72 -11.93 -10.42
CA HIS A 75 -19.08 -12.42 -11.63
C HIS A 75 -17.61 -12.81 -11.39
N ALA A 76 -16.85 -12.00 -10.65
CA ALA A 76 -15.47 -12.33 -10.31
C ALA A 76 -15.38 -13.61 -9.45
N TYR A 77 -16.27 -13.77 -8.47
CA TYR A 77 -16.34 -14.97 -7.63
C TYR A 77 -16.60 -16.23 -8.46
N GLN A 78 -17.49 -16.16 -9.45
CA GLN A 78 -17.79 -17.28 -10.37
C GLN A 78 -16.62 -17.64 -11.30
N LEU A 79 -15.71 -16.71 -11.58
CA LEU A 79 -14.52 -16.94 -12.39
C LEU A 79 -13.36 -17.55 -11.58
N CYS A 80 -13.42 -17.50 -10.26
CA CYS A 80 -12.38 -18.04 -9.39
C CYS A 80 -12.39 -19.58 -9.33
N ASP A 81 -11.23 -20.17 -9.11
CA ASP A 81 -11.09 -21.60 -8.84
C ASP A 81 -11.78 -21.95 -7.52
N LYS A 82 -12.64 -22.98 -7.53
CA LYS A 82 -13.37 -23.46 -6.36
C LYS A 82 -12.44 -23.94 -5.25
N GLU A 83 -11.27 -24.49 -5.59
CA GLU A 83 -10.29 -24.91 -4.59
C GLU A 83 -9.70 -23.70 -3.85
N ILE A 84 -9.43 -22.60 -4.57
CA ILE A 84 -8.95 -21.34 -3.97
C ILE A 84 -10.04 -20.71 -3.11
N ILE A 85 -11.28 -20.67 -3.60
CA ILE A 85 -12.42 -20.18 -2.82
C ILE A 85 -12.59 -20.98 -1.53
N GLY A 86 -12.58 -22.32 -1.59
CA GLY A 86 -12.68 -23.16 -0.41
C GLY A 86 -11.52 -22.97 0.59
N ALA A 87 -10.30 -22.68 0.10
CA ALA A 87 -9.17 -22.34 0.97
C ALA A 87 -9.35 -20.99 1.67
N LEU A 88 -9.88 -19.98 0.98
CA LEU A 88 -10.18 -18.67 1.56
C LEU A 88 -11.33 -18.74 2.57
N GLU A 89 -12.38 -19.51 2.28
CA GLU A 89 -13.50 -19.75 3.21
C GLU A 89 -13.01 -20.44 4.50
N LEU A 90 -12.17 -21.47 4.37
CA LEU A 90 -11.57 -22.13 5.53
C LEU A 90 -10.71 -21.18 6.39
N ALA A 91 -9.98 -20.25 5.75
CA ALA A 91 -9.16 -19.25 6.44
C ALA A 91 -9.99 -18.11 7.06
N HIS A 92 -11.14 -17.80 6.48
CA HIS A 92 -12.10 -16.84 7.06
C HIS A 92 -12.78 -17.41 8.31
N ASP A 93 -13.15 -18.69 8.27
CA ASP A 93 -13.91 -19.34 9.34
C ASP A 93 -13.08 -19.70 10.59
N ARG A 94 -11.75 -19.57 10.52
CA ARG A 94 -10.81 -19.99 11.57
C ARG A 94 -9.94 -18.86 12.07
#